data_AF-F7TAE3-F1
#
_entry.id   AF-F7TAE3-F1
#
_cell.length_a   1.000
_cell.length_b   1.000
_cell.length_c   1.000
_cell.angle_alpha   90.00
_cell.angle_beta   90.00
_cell.angle_gamma   90.00
#
_symmetry.space_group_name_H-M   'P 1'
#
loop_
_entity.id
_entity.type
_entity.pdbx_description
1 polymer ?
#
loop_
_entity_poly.entity_id
_entity_poly.type
_entity_poly.pdbx_seq_one_letter_code
_entity_poly.pdbx_strand_id
1 'polypeptide(L)'
;MARVRDRIAPPKACHCCGGPVKLTNNSDIYNGQSFGDWPYVYRCAQCQAYIGLHPDTDLPLGVMADRQTIKARKESKFAFHRLTRDRLGNDRKAAYAWLASALGIAPSICHFGMFGVDQAERAGQICRLELGGRS
;
A
#
# COMPACT_ATOMS: atom_id res chain seq x y z
N MET A 1 -16.56 -7.84 12.44
CA MET A 1 -16.19 -7.58 11.03
C MET A 1 -15.62 -6.17 10.91
N ALA A 2 -14.36 -6.03 10.53
CA ALA A 2 -13.77 -4.72 10.26
C ALA A 2 -14.58 -4.02 9.16
N ARG A 3 -14.93 -2.73 9.35
CA ARG A 3 -15.59 -1.93 8.31
C ARG A 3 -14.57 -1.63 7.20
N VAL A 4 -14.42 -2.54 6.24
CA VAL A 4 -13.60 -2.33 5.04
C VAL A 4 -14.32 -1.34 4.14
N ARG A 5 -13.75 -0.13 4.02
CA ARG A 5 -14.31 0.98 3.23
C ARG A 5 -14.07 0.80 1.74
N ASP A 6 -12.87 0.33 1.38
CA ASP A 6 -12.46 0.12 0.00
C ASP A 6 -12.50 -1.38 -0.32
N ARG A 7 -13.67 -1.87 -0.73
CA ARG A 7 -13.87 -3.29 -1.05
C ARG A 7 -13.32 -3.56 -2.45
N ILE A 8 -12.07 -3.96 -2.51
CA ILE A 8 -11.45 -4.44 -3.75
C ILE A 8 -11.78 -5.92 -3.88
N ALA A 9 -12.19 -6.35 -5.07
CA ALA A 9 -12.44 -7.76 -5.31
C ALA A 9 -11.12 -8.55 -5.28
N PRO A 10 -11.11 -9.79 -4.77
CA PRO A 10 -9.99 -10.70 -4.92
C PRO A 10 -9.43 -10.74 -6.35
N PRO A 11 -8.11 -10.54 -6.54
CA PRO A 11 -7.52 -10.54 -7.87
C PRO A 11 -7.54 -11.95 -8.48
N LYS A 12 -8.15 -12.09 -9.66
CA LYS A 12 -8.14 -13.35 -10.44
C LYS A 12 -6.84 -13.55 -11.22
N ALA A 13 -6.15 -12.46 -11.54
CA ALA A 13 -4.86 -12.45 -12.23
C ALA A 13 -3.99 -11.29 -11.71
N CYS A 14 -2.68 -11.41 -11.88
CA CYS A 14 -1.73 -10.39 -11.46
C CYS A 14 -1.69 -9.25 -12.47
N HIS A 15 -2.09 -8.03 -12.09
CA HIS A 15 -2.02 -6.89 -12.99
C HIS A 15 -0.57 -6.47 -13.32
N CYS A 16 0.43 -6.94 -12.59
CA CYS A 16 1.84 -6.63 -12.85
C CYS A 16 2.42 -7.45 -14.02
N CYS A 17 1.94 -8.69 -14.27
CA CYS A 17 2.49 -9.56 -15.32
C CYS A 17 1.47 -10.45 -16.06
N GLY A 18 0.18 -10.37 -15.74
CA GLY A 18 -0.87 -11.24 -16.27
C GLY A 18 -0.94 -12.64 -15.65
N GLY A 19 -0.01 -12.99 -14.76
CA GLY A 19 0.14 -14.33 -14.22
C GLY A 19 -0.93 -14.79 -13.23
N PRO A 20 -1.01 -16.10 -12.95
CA PRO A 20 -1.96 -16.66 -12.00
C PRO A 20 -1.65 -16.21 -10.56
N VAL A 21 -2.71 -15.96 -9.80
CA VAL A 21 -2.65 -15.53 -8.39
C VAL A 21 -3.26 -16.59 -7.50
N LYS A 22 -2.61 -16.87 -6.36
CA LYS A 22 -3.04 -17.86 -5.37
C LYS A 22 -3.15 -17.22 -3.99
N LEU A 23 -4.16 -17.60 -3.22
CA LEU A 23 -4.24 -17.32 -1.79
C LEU A 23 -3.28 -18.26 -1.06
N THR A 24 -2.35 -17.73 -0.28
CA THR A 24 -1.37 -18.51 0.50
C THR A 24 -1.03 -17.81 1.82
N ASN A 25 -0.22 -18.46 2.66
CA ASN A 25 0.36 -17.86 3.85
C ASN A 25 1.57 -16.99 3.48
N ASN A 26 1.77 -15.89 4.21
CA ASN A 26 2.91 -14.99 4.03
C ASN A 26 4.26 -15.61 4.40
N SER A 27 4.28 -16.77 5.07
CA SER A 27 5.49 -17.57 5.29
C SER A 27 6.22 -17.93 4.01
N ASP A 28 5.50 -18.12 2.90
CA ASP A 28 6.12 -18.34 1.59
C ASP A 28 7.00 -17.16 1.16
N ILE A 29 6.68 -15.95 1.64
CA ILE A 29 7.42 -14.71 1.34
C ILE A 29 8.56 -14.53 2.34
N TYR A 30 8.33 -14.91 3.60
CA TYR A 30 9.25 -14.66 4.71
C TYR A 30 9.95 -15.92 5.21
N ASN A 31 10.52 -16.71 4.28
CA ASN A 31 11.41 -17.84 4.58
C ASN A 31 10.84 -18.85 5.59
N GLY A 32 9.55 -19.16 5.48
CA GLY A 32 8.85 -20.11 6.35
C GLY A 32 8.25 -19.51 7.63
N GLN A 33 8.52 -18.23 7.94
CA GLN A 33 7.97 -17.57 9.12
C GLN A 33 6.64 -16.86 8.81
N SER A 34 5.58 -17.20 9.54
CA SER A 34 4.29 -16.51 9.46
C SER A 34 4.29 -15.24 10.31
N PHE A 35 3.68 -14.17 9.80
CA PHE A 35 3.56 -12.89 10.50
C PHE A 35 2.12 -12.37 10.58
N GLY A 36 1.72 -11.90 11.77
CA GLY A 36 0.41 -11.32 12.05
C GLY A 36 -0.69 -12.36 12.31
N ASP A 37 -1.79 -11.93 12.93
CA ASP A 37 -2.90 -12.80 13.33
C ASP A 37 -3.69 -13.35 12.13
N TRP A 38 -3.60 -12.67 10.98
CA TRP A 38 -4.20 -13.09 9.71
C TRP A 38 -3.12 -13.12 8.61
N PRO A 39 -2.25 -14.14 8.59
CA PRO A 39 -1.02 -14.16 7.78
C PRO A 39 -1.27 -14.53 6.31
N TYR A 40 -2.42 -14.18 5.75
CA TYR A 40 -2.81 -14.57 4.40
C TYR A 40 -2.51 -13.47 3.37
N VAL A 41 -2.11 -13.90 2.18
CA VAL A 41 -1.78 -13.04 1.03
C VAL A 41 -2.28 -13.67 -0.26
N TYR A 42 -2.66 -12.82 -1.23
CA TYR A 42 -2.67 -13.23 -2.62
C TYR A 42 -1.27 -13.04 -3.20
N ARG A 43 -0.71 -14.09 -3.81
CA ARG A 43 0.64 -14.08 -4.42
C ARG A 43 0.60 -14.55 -5.85
N CYS A 44 1.30 -13.85 -6.73
CA CYS A 44 1.51 -14.24 -8.11
C CYS A 44 2.55 -15.36 -8.18
N ALA A 45 2.23 -16.45 -8.87
CA ALA A 45 3.17 -17.58 -9.04
C ALA A 45 4.32 -17.29 -10.03
N GLN A 46 4.22 -16.21 -10.82
CA GLN A 46 5.23 -15.83 -11.81
C GLN A 46 6.14 -14.72 -11.28
N CYS A 47 5.63 -13.48 -11.18
CA CYS A 47 6.44 -12.32 -10.80
C CYS A 47 6.64 -12.15 -9.29
N GLN A 48 6.06 -13.04 -8.47
CA GLN A 48 6.13 -12.99 -6.99
C GLN A 48 5.51 -11.74 -6.36
N ALA A 49 4.80 -10.90 -7.14
CA ALA A 49 4.00 -9.82 -6.59
C ALA A 49 2.96 -10.37 -5.62
N TYR A 50 2.67 -9.62 -4.56
CA TYR A 50 1.71 -10.07 -3.55
C TYR A 50 0.91 -8.92 -2.94
N ILE A 51 -0.13 -9.28 -2.22
CA ILE A 51 -0.96 -8.36 -1.44
C ILE A 51 -1.53 -9.07 -0.21
N GLY A 52 -1.46 -8.39 0.95
CA GLY A 52 -2.08 -8.87 2.19
C GLY A 52 -3.59 -8.61 2.23
N LEU A 53 -4.25 -9.23 3.21
CA LEU A 53 -5.70 -9.21 3.35
C LEU A 53 -6.14 -8.47 4.62
N HIS A 54 -7.38 -8.00 4.61
CA HIS A 54 -8.03 -7.56 5.83
C HIS A 54 -8.27 -8.76 6.77
N PRO A 55 -8.07 -8.61 8.10
CA PRO A 55 -8.29 -9.70 9.06
C PRO A 55 -9.67 -10.34 8.93
N ASP A 56 -9.71 -11.67 9.08
CA ASP A 56 -10.91 -12.51 8.98
C ASP A 56 -11.66 -12.41 7.65
N THR A 57 -10.99 -11.97 6.58
CA THR A 57 -11.57 -11.86 5.24
C THR A 57 -10.60 -12.30 4.15
N ASP A 58 -11.12 -12.46 2.94
CA ASP A 58 -10.36 -12.61 1.71
C ASP A 58 -10.22 -11.26 0.95
N LEU A 59 -10.59 -10.14 1.58
CA LEU A 59 -10.56 -8.83 0.94
C LEU A 59 -9.12 -8.27 0.91
N PRO A 60 -8.57 -7.92 -0.27
CA PRO A 60 -7.24 -7.35 -0.39
C PRO A 60 -7.11 -5.97 0.27
N LEU A 61 -5.94 -5.67 0.85
CA LEU A 61 -5.59 -4.36 1.43
C LEU A 61 -5.32 -3.25 0.40
N GLY A 62 -5.51 -3.50 -0.90
CA GLY A 62 -5.05 -2.65 -1.99
C GLY A 62 -4.94 -3.38 -3.33
N VAL A 63 -3.87 -3.09 -4.08
CA VAL A 63 -3.51 -3.79 -5.34
C VAL A 63 -2.22 -4.59 -5.20
N MET A 64 -2.07 -5.66 -6.01
CA MET A 64 -0.83 -6.46 -6.13
C MET A 64 0.41 -5.56 -6.18
N ALA A 65 1.46 -5.94 -5.46
CA ALA A 65 2.71 -5.19 -5.43
C ALA A 65 3.88 -6.11 -5.70
N ASP A 66 4.62 -5.82 -6.77
CA ASP A 66 5.91 -6.44 -7.05
C ASP A 66 7.02 -5.82 -6.18
N ARG A 67 8.25 -6.33 -6.33
CA ARG A 67 9.39 -5.88 -5.55
C ARG A 67 9.65 -4.37 -5.70
N GLN A 68 9.48 -3.83 -6.89
CA GLN A 68 9.69 -2.39 -7.16
C GLN A 68 8.61 -1.55 -6.48
N THR A 69 7.36 -1.95 -6.61
CA THR A 69 6.20 -1.31 -5.97
C THR A 69 6.33 -1.33 -4.45
N ILE A 70 6.73 -2.45 -3.85
CA ILE A 70 6.97 -2.57 -2.41
C ILE A 70 8.05 -1.61 -1.95
N LYS A 71 9.18 -1.54 -2.68
CA LYS A 71 10.28 -0.63 -2.38
C LYS A 71 9.82 0.83 -2.45
N ALA A 72 9.20 1.24 -3.55
CA ALA A 72 8.71 2.61 -3.76
C ALA A 72 7.71 3.03 -2.69
N ARG A 73 6.76 2.15 -2.34
CA ARG A 73 5.80 2.38 -1.24
C ARG A 73 6.53 2.55 0.10
N LYS A 74 7.49 1.68 0.44
CA LYS A 74 8.23 1.73 1.72
C LYS A 74 9.00 3.05 1.86
N GLU A 75 9.75 3.42 0.83
CA GLU A 75 10.58 4.64 0.82
C GLU A 75 9.73 5.90 0.89
N SER A 76 8.65 5.96 0.12
CA SER A 76 7.75 7.13 0.08
C SER A 76 6.93 7.26 1.36
N LYS A 77 6.52 6.13 1.95
CA LYS A 77 5.78 6.11 3.22
C LYS A 77 6.62 6.63 4.40
N PHE A 78 7.95 6.49 4.36
CA PHE A 78 8.83 7.11 5.35
C PHE A 78 8.70 8.63 5.36
N ALA A 79 8.74 9.27 4.17
CA ALA A 79 8.55 10.71 4.04
C ALA A 79 7.15 11.15 4.48
N PHE A 80 6.11 10.39 4.10
CA PHE A 80 4.74 10.65 4.53
C PHE A 80 4.58 10.58 6.06
N HIS A 81 5.16 9.58 6.72
CA HIS A 81 5.10 9.46 8.18
C HIS A 81 5.82 10.60 8.88
N ARG A 82 6.98 11.01 8.36
CA ARG A 82 7.69 12.19 8.85
C ARG A 82 6.85 13.45 8.72
N LEU A 83 6.25 13.70 7.56
CA LEU A 83 5.35 14.84 7.35
C LEU A 83 4.15 14.82 8.31
N THR A 84 3.52 13.65 8.43
CA THR A 84 2.35 13.45 9.30
C THR A 84 2.68 13.85 10.74
N ARG A 85 3.83 13.41 11.25
CA ARG A 85 4.29 13.74 12.61
C ARG A 85 4.72 15.21 12.73
N ASP A 86 5.56 15.70 11.82
CA ASP A 86 6.27 16.99 11.95
C ASP A 86 5.42 18.21 11.55
N ARG A 87 4.34 18.01 10.78
CA ARG A 87 3.50 19.09 10.23
C ARG A 87 2.01 18.95 10.53
N LEU A 88 1.53 17.73 10.75
CA LEU A 88 0.09 17.44 10.86
C LEU A 88 -0.30 16.83 12.21
N GLY A 89 0.54 17.01 13.24
CA GLY A 89 0.22 16.57 14.61
C GLY A 89 -0.01 15.06 14.75
N ASN A 90 0.60 14.27 13.86
CA ASN A 90 0.39 12.83 13.75
C ASN A 90 -1.05 12.40 13.37
N ASP A 91 -1.90 13.33 12.88
CA ASP A 91 -3.24 13.03 12.42
C ASP A 91 -3.20 12.36 11.03
N ARG A 92 -3.44 11.05 11.03
CA ARG A 92 -3.47 10.24 9.80
C ARG A 92 -4.59 10.64 8.85
N LYS A 93 -5.75 11.05 9.36
CA LYS A 93 -6.89 11.45 8.52
C LYS A 93 -6.56 12.76 7.80
N ALA A 94 -6.03 13.73 8.53
CA ALA A 94 -5.55 14.98 7.94
C ALA A 94 -4.43 14.73 6.93
N ALA A 95 -3.46 13.85 7.24
CA ALA A 95 -2.36 13.52 6.34
C ALA A 95 -2.81 12.91 5.01
N TYR A 96 -3.74 11.94 5.04
CA TYR A 96 -4.27 11.37 3.81
C TYR A 96 -5.18 12.34 3.05
N ALA A 97 -5.95 13.20 3.74
CA ALA A 97 -6.75 14.24 3.08
C ALA A 97 -5.86 15.25 2.34
N TRP A 98 -4.79 15.71 3.00
CA TRP A 98 -3.78 16.58 2.39
C TRP A 98 -3.11 15.90 1.19
N LEU A 99 -2.66 14.66 1.35
CA LEU A 99 -1.96 13.94 0.29
C LEU A 99 -2.86 13.71 -0.93
N ALA A 100 -4.14 13.38 -0.71
CA ALA A 100 -5.12 13.21 -1.78
C ALA A 100 -5.30 14.51 -2.59
N SER A 101 -5.44 15.64 -1.89
CA SER A 101 -5.52 16.97 -2.49
C SER A 101 -4.25 17.30 -3.30
N ALA A 102 -3.07 17.11 -2.72
CA ALA A 102 -1.79 17.40 -3.37
C ALA A 102 -1.51 16.52 -4.59
N LEU A 103 -2.00 15.28 -4.59
CA LEU A 103 -1.90 14.36 -5.73
C LEU A 103 -2.99 14.60 -6.79
N GLY A 104 -4.06 15.33 -6.45
CA GLY A 104 -5.22 15.52 -7.31
C GLY A 104 -6.03 14.23 -7.52
N ILE A 105 -6.13 13.38 -6.50
CA ILE A 105 -6.86 12.10 -6.57
C ILE A 105 -7.95 12.00 -5.50
N ALA A 106 -8.93 11.12 -5.71
CA ALA A 106 -9.99 10.91 -4.74
C ALA A 106 -9.43 10.32 -3.42
N PRO A 107 -9.94 10.75 -2.25
CA PRO A 107 -9.48 10.23 -0.95
C PRO A 107 -9.62 8.71 -0.80
N SER A 108 -10.63 8.09 -1.43
CA SER A 108 -10.86 6.64 -1.40
C SER A 108 -9.76 5.81 -2.05
N ILE A 109 -8.98 6.40 -2.96
CA ILE A 109 -7.85 5.71 -3.62
C ILE A 109 -6.50 6.24 -3.14
N CYS A 110 -6.48 7.19 -2.22
CA CYS A 110 -5.25 7.81 -1.71
C CYS A 110 -4.68 7.02 -0.52
N HIS A 111 -4.30 5.77 -0.77
CA HIS A 111 -3.65 4.92 0.22
C HIS A 111 -2.46 4.21 -0.40
N PHE A 112 -1.36 4.05 0.33
CA PHE A 112 -0.15 3.41 -0.21
C PHE A 112 -0.40 1.98 -0.70
N GLY A 113 -1.41 1.26 -0.16
CA GLY A 113 -1.82 -0.05 -0.69
C GLY A 113 -2.37 0.00 -2.12
N MET A 114 -2.85 1.17 -2.56
CA MET A 114 -3.43 1.41 -3.89
C MET A 114 -2.42 1.90 -4.92
N PHE A 115 -1.23 2.32 -4.50
CA PHE A 115 -0.29 3.01 -5.37
C PHE A 115 0.60 2.03 -6.13
N GLY A 116 0.67 2.14 -7.45
CA GLY A 116 1.79 1.58 -8.22
C GLY A 116 3.10 2.33 -7.93
N VAL A 117 4.17 1.98 -8.65
CA VAL A 117 5.50 2.60 -8.51
C VAL A 117 5.42 4.12 -8.66
N ASP A 118 4.98 4.62 -9.81
CA ASP A 118 4.98 6.06 -10.14
C ASP A 118 4.15 6.88 -9.15
N GLN A 119 2.97 6.38 -8.79
CA GLN A 119 2.09 7.04 -7.84
C GLN A 119 2.70 7.09 -6.42
N ALA A 120 3.37 6.02 -5.99
CA ALA A 120 4.05 5.99 -4.71
C ALA A 120 5.23 6.96 -4.70
N GLU A 121 6.06 6.97 -5.74
CA GLU A 121 7.20 7.87 -5.88
C GLU A 121 6.77 9.34 -5.89
N ARG A 122 5.72 9.67 -6.66
CA ARG A 122 5.11 11.01 -6.69
C ARG A 122 4.61 11.43 -5.31
N ALA A 123 3.91 10.55 -4.60
CA ALA A 123 3.48 10.80 -3.22
C ALA A 123 4.66 11.09 -2.30
N GLY A 124 5.75 10.31 -2.41
CA GLY A 124 6.97 10.53 -1.66
C GLY A 124 7.65 11.86 -1.99
N GLN A 125 7.70 12.25 -3.27
CA GLN A 125 8.28 13.51 -3.72
C GLN A 125 7.52 14.71 -3.15
N ILE A 126 6.19 14.70 -3.24
CA ILE A 126 5.34 15.75 -2.66
C ILE A 126 5.57 15.86 -1.15
N CYS A 127 5.64 14.74 -0.43
CA CYS A 127 5.94 14.77 1.01
C CYS A 127 7.32 15.37 1.31
N ARG A 128 8.34 15.06 0.50
CA ARG A 128 9.70 15.61 0.66
C ARG A 128 9.76 17.11 0.36
N LEU A 129 9.07 17.57 -0.68
CA LEU A 129 8.96 18.99 -1.01
C LEU A 129 8.28 19.77 0.11
N GLU A 130 7.16 19.27 0.63
CA GLU A 130 6.45 19.90 1.76
C GLU A 130 7.31 19.95 3.03
N LEU A 131 8.11 18.92 3.29
CA LEU A 131 9.05 18.91 4.42
C LEU A 131 10.18 19.94 4.25
N GLY A 132 10.66 20.15 3.01
CA GLY A 132 11.73 21.09 2.67
C GLY A 132 11.26 22.54 2.45
N GLY A 133 9.97 22.76 2.22
CA GLY A 133 9.36 24.07 1.92
C GLY A 133 9.27 25.06 3.09
N ARG A 134 10.18 24.99 4.06
CA ARG A 134 10.34 26.02 5.10
C ARG A 134 11.72 26.67 4.97
N SER A 135 11.76 27.75 4.18
CA SER A 135 12.57 28.95 4.49
C SER A 135 11.57 30.02 4.92
#